data_AF-A0A2D7VXN3-F1
#
_entry.id   AF-A0A2D7VXN3-F1
#
_cell.length_a   1.000
_cell.length_b   1.000
_cell.length_c   1.000
_cell.angle_alpha   90.00
_cell.angle_beta   90.00
_cell.angle_gamma   90.00
#
_symmetry.space_group_name_H-M   'P 1'
#
loop_
_entity.id
_entity.type
_entity.pdbx_description
1 polymer ?
#
loop_
_entity_poly.entity_id
_entity_poly.type
_entity_poly.pdbx_seq_one_letter_code
_entity_poly.pdbx_strand_id
1 'polypeptide(L)' 'MSHEISDKTKLTVLQVNADMATIDADLQTALRTLANGDKIISIDMIRNRTSNLVTAYISYEDQ' A
#
# COMPACT_ATOMS: atom_id res chain seq x y z
N MET A 1 -13.78 -20.36 -1.23
CA MET A 1 -13.40 -20.25 0.19
C MET A 1 -13.61 -18.79 0.58
N SER A 2 -14.78 -18.43 1.10
CA SER A 2 -15.05 -17.05 1.53
C SER A 2 -14.37 -16.83 2.88
N HIS A 3 -13.45 -15.86 2.93
CA HIS A 3 -12.87 -15.42 4.20
C HIS A 3 -13.80 -14.37 4.79
N GLU A 4 -14.26 -14.62 6.02
CA GLU A 4 -15.10 -13.69 6.77
C GLU A 4 -14.22 -12.55 7.30
N ILE A 5 -14.55 -11.31 6.94
CA ILE A 5 -13.82 -10.12 7.39
C ILE A 5 -14.30 -9.82 8.81
N SER A 6 -13.51 -10.22 9.82
CA SER A 6 -13.84 -10.06 11.24
C SER A 6 -13.68 -8.63 11.75
N ASP A 7 -12.86 -7.82 11.07
CA ASP A 7 -12.66 -6.41 11.42
C ASP A 7 -12.38 -5.59 10.17
N LYS A 8 -13.31 -4.70 9.81
CA LYS A 8 -13.17 -3.82 8.66
C LYS A 8 -12.09 -2.75 8.86
N THR A 9 -11.62 -2.54 10.10
CA THR A 9 -10.58 -1.57 10.44
C THR A 9 -9.17 -2.13 10.34
N LYS A 10 -9.01 -3.48 10.35
CA LYS A 10 -7.72 -4.16 10.11
C LYS A 10 -7.20 -3.98 8.68
N LEU A 11 -8.06 -3.58 7.74
CA LEU A 11 -7.67 -3.12 6.41
C LEU A 11 -7.12 -1.69 6.51
N THR A 12 -5.90 -1.55 7.02
CA THR A 12 -5.22 -0.26 7.05
C THR A 12 -4.59 0.00 5.68
N VAL A 13 -4.75 1.23 5.18
CA VAL A 13 -4.18 1.65 3.90
C VAL A 13 -2.94 2.48 4.17
N LEU A 14 -1.78 2.04 3.66
CA LEU A 14 -0.55 2.83 3.68
C LEU A 14 -0.41 3.58 2.35
N GLN A 15 -0.28 4.90 2.43
CA GLN A 15 -0.11 5.78 1.27
C GLN A 15 1.34 6.24 1.14
N VAL A 16 1.93 6.08 -0.05
CA VAL A 16 3.26 6.59 -0.42
C VAL A 16 3.10 7.59 -1.56
N ASN A 17 3.77 8.75 -1.48
CA ASN A 17 3.78 9.75 -2.56
C ASN A 17 5.22 10.05 -2.97
N ALA A 18 5.54 9.89 -4.25
CA ALA A 18 6.87 10.13 -4.78
C ALA A 18 6.77 10.59 -6.24
N ASP A 19 7.87 10.96 -6.89
CA ASP A 19 7.86 11.11 -8.34
C ASP A 19 8.00 9.74 -9.07
N MET A 20 7.81 9.73 -10.39
CA MET A 20 7.92 8.50 -11.18
C MET A 20 9.28 7.79 -11.10
N ALA A 21 10.37 8.50 -10.79
CA ALA A 21 11.70 7.92 -10.71
C ALA A 21 11.99 7.31 -9.32
N THR A 22 11.26 7.74 -8.29
CA THR A 22 11.54 7.44 -6.89
C THR A 22 10.53 6.49 -6.25
N ILE A 23 9.36 6.29 -6.86
CA ILE A 23 8.25 5.50 -6.28
C ILE A 23 8.61 4.05 -5.92
N ASP A 24 9.49 3.38 -6.68
CA ASP A 24 9.90 2.00 -6.40
C ASP A 24 10.66 1.89 -5.07
N ALA A 25 11.61 2.79 -4.82
CA ALA A 25 12.39 2.80 -3.60
C ALA A 25 11.53 3.08 -2.36
N ASP A 26 10.57 4.00 -2.49
CA ASP A 26 9.66 4.36 -1.41
C ASP A 26 8.65 3.24 -1.14
N LEU A 27 8.14 2.58 -2.18
CA LEU A 27 7.28 1.41 -2.06
C LEU A 27 8.01 0.28 -1.32
N GLN A 28 9.26 -0.02 -1.70
CA GLN A 28 10.07 -1.03 -1.01
C GLN A 28 10.32 -0.68 0.46
N THR A 29 10.47 0.61 0.77
CA THR A 29 10.63 1.07 2.14
C THR A 29 9.32 0.89 2.94
N ALA A 30 8.18 1.22 2.35
CA ALA A 30 6.87 1.02 2.94
C ALA A 30 6.55 -0.46 3.17
N LEU A 31 6.91 -1.35 2.24
CA LEU A 31 6.70 -2.79 2.40
C LEU A 31 7.51 -3.38 3.57
N ARG A 32 8.66 -2.78 3.91
CA ARG A 32 9.49 -3.19 5.06
C ARG A 32 8.94 -2.73 6.41
N THR A 33 7.98 -1.80 6.43
CA THR A 33 7.33 -1.40 7.70
C THR A 33 6.26 -2.38 8.14
N LEU A 34 5.81 -3.27 7.24
CA LEU A 34 4.87 -4.34 7.57
C LEU A 34 5.55 -5.41 8.43
N ALA A 35 4.81 -5.97 9.39
CA ALA A 35 5.28 -6.99 10.30
C ALA A 35 5.17 -8.40 9.70
N ASN A 36 5.94 -9.35 10.23
CA ASN A 36 5.79 -10.75 9.86
C ASN A 36 4.39 -11.25 10.26
N GLY A 37 3.59 -11.68 9.30
CA GLY A 37 2.18 -12.07 9.50
C GLY A 37 1.20 -11.15 8.78
N ASP A 38 1.61 -9.91 8.46
CA ASP A 38 0.78 -8.98 7.69
C ASP A 38 0.53 -9.52 6.27
N LYS A 39 -0.70 -9.36 5.79
CA LYS A 39 -1.12 -9.88 4.49
C LYS A 39 -1.45 -8.74 3.54
N ILE A 40 -0.67 -8.62 2.48
CA ILE A 40 -0.94 -7.64 1.41
C ILE A 40 -2.13 -8.13 0.58
N ILE A 41 -3.11 -7.25 0.41
CA ILE A 41 -4.36 -7.48 -0.35
C ILE A 41 -4.24 -6.86 -1.75
N SER A 42 -3.80 -5.59 -1.84
CA SER A 42 -3.59 -4.90 -3.12
C SER A 42 -2.50 -3.84 -3.02
N ILE A 43 -1.92 -3.49 -4.17
CA ILE A 43 -1.05 -2.33 -4.35
C ILE A 43 -1.53 -1.58 -5.59
N ASP A 44 -2.04 -0.37 -5.40
CA ASP A 44 -2.61 0.45 -6.46
C ASP A 44 -1.77 1.72 -6.66
N MET A 45 -1.34 1.99 -7.90
CA MET A 45 -0.55 3.17 -8.25
C MET A 45 -1.39 4.14 -9.09
N ILE A 46 -1.56 5.36 -8.58
CA ILE A 46 -2.31 6.43 -9.23
C ILE A 46 -1.37 7.56 -9.61
N ARG A 47 -1.31 7.85 -10.91
CA ARG A 47 -0.52 8.97 -11.43
C ARG A 47 -1.32 10.27 -11.35
N ASN A 48 -0.71 11.32 -10.82
CA ASN A 48 -1.26 12.66 -10.90
C ASN A 48 -1.21 13.15 -12.37
N ARG A 49 -2.33 13.65 -12.90
CA ARG A 49 -2.42 14.11 -14.30
C ARG A 49 -1.69 15.43 -14.56
N THR A 50 -1.41 16.21 -13.52
CA THR A 50 -0.85 17.56 -13.63
C THR A 50 0.55 17.68 -13.01
N SER A 51 1.12 16.60 -12.48
CA SER A 51 2.48 16.58 -11.95
C SER A 51 3.16 15.23 -12.19
N ASN A 52 4.47 15.15 -11.94
CA ASN A 52 5.21 13.89 -11.98
C ASN A 52 5.00 13.02 -10.74
N LEU A 53 4.13 13.45 -9.81
CA LEU A 53 3.83 12.70 -8.59
C LEU A 53 2.98 11.47 -8.91
N VAL A 54 3.33 10.38 -8.25
CA VAL A 54 2.62 9.11 -8.22
C VAL A 54 2.32 8.79 -6.77
N THR A 55 1.09 8.36 -6.52
CA THR A 55 0.66 7.88 -5.22
C THR A 55 0.47 6.37 -5.28
N ALA A 56 1.11 5.63 -4.38
CA ALA A 56 0.87 4.20 -4.19
C ALA A 56 0.03 3.98 -2.92
N TYR A 57 -1.01 3.16 -3.02
CA TYR A 57 -1.85 2.72 -1.92
C TYR A 57 -1.63 1.23 -1.70
N ILE A 58 -1.18 0.86 -0.50
CA ILE A 58 -1.00 -0.53 -0.10
C ILE A 58 -2.14 -0.88 0.84
N SER A 59 -2.99 -1.81 0.41
CA SER A 59 -4.02 -2.38 1.26
C SER A 59 -3.46 -3.65 1.88
N TYR A 60 -3.42 -3.71 3.20
CA TYR A 60 -2.97 -4.89 3.94
C TYR A 60 -3.85 -5.14 5.15
N GLU A 61 -3.83 -6.39 5.61
CA GLU A 61 -4.41 -6.81 6.87
C GLU A 61 -3.29 -6.97 7.89
N ASP A 62 -3.39 -6.28 9.02
CA ASP A 62 -2.47 -6.45 10.14
C ASP A 62 -2.73 -7.79 10.86
N GLN A 63 -1.67 -8.36 11.45
CA GLN A 63 -1.81 -9.55 12.29
C GLN A 63 -2.74 -9.33 13.49
#